data_AF-F6DRX3-F1
#
_entry.id   AF-F6DRX3-F1
#
_cell.length_a   1.000
_cell.length_b   1.000
_cell.length_c   1.000
_cell.angle_alpha   90.00
_cell.angle_beta   90.00
_cell.angle_gamma   90.00
#
_symmetry.space_group_name_H-M   'P 1'
#
loop_
_entity.id
_entity.type
_entity.pdbx_description
1 polymer ?
#
loop_
_entity_poly.entity_id
_entity_poly.type
_entity_poly.pdbx_seq_one_letter_code
_entity_poly.pdbx_strand_id
1 'polypeptide(L)'
;MKKSCLIIAVTIISILTMCATAFGYSNNLISEVVSVPLSSENVELGTITIQEDSAFSNDFVDGNIFIISLPNSLSFDQDKTIIEDAEYRYVTNSRIEITMTNTTPSVDTIAIHPVINILPKAEAGDFRVKIDGRDSAVTTGEYLILRLLP
;
A
#
# COMPACT_ATOMS: atom_id res chain seq x y z
N MET A 1 40.18 -41.64 22.64
CA MET A 1 39.98 -41.18 21.24
C MET A 1 38.47 -41.19 20.99
N LYS A 2 37.80 -40.08 20.60
CA LYS A 2 37.61 -39.62 19.20
C LYS A 2 37.31 -40.84 18.29
N LYS A 3 36.16 -41.08 17.67
CA LYS A 3 35.14 -40.24 16.98
C LYS A 3 33.78 -41.01 17.05
N SER A 4 32.60 -40.46 16.75
CA SER A 4 32.14 -39.09 16.48
C SER A 4 30.60 -39.02 16.58
N CYS A 5 30.07 -37.82 16.80
CA CYS A 5 28.73 -37.41 16.38
C CYS A 5 28.48 -37.70 14.89
N LEU A 6 27.43 -38.46 14.59
CA LEU A 6 26.77 -38.52 13.28
C LEU A 6 25.29 -38.77 13.54
N ILE A 7 24.42 -38.33 12.63
CA ILE A 7 22.95 -38.25 12.81
C ILE A 7 22.55 -37.09 13.76
N ILE A 8 22.47 -35.89 13.18
CA ILE A 8 21.63 -34.69 13.48
C ILE A 8 22.37 -33.52 12.79
N ALA A 9 22.21 -33.41 11.47
CA ALA A 9 22.86 -32.35 10.67
C ALA A 9 22.20 -32.04 9.32
N VAL A 10 21.20 -32.83 8.88
CA VAL A 10 20.69 -32.81 7.49
C VAL A 10 19.27 -32.24 7.36
N THR A 11 18.55 -32.03 8.47
CA THR A 11 17.10 -31.69 8.44
C THR A 11 16.75 -30.25 8.79
N ILE A 12 17.72 -29.36 9.07
CA ILE A 12 17.47 -27.96 9.51
C ILE A 12 18.14 -26.95 8.56
N ILE A 13 18.17 -27.25 7.26
CA ILE A 13 18.68 -26.32 6.22
C ILE A 13 17.62 -26.07 5.11
N SER A 14 16.52 -26.83 5.09
CA SER A 14 15.51 -26.82 4.01
C SER A 14 14.40 -25.77 4.16
N ILE A 15 14.44 -24.90 5.17
CA ILE A 15 13.42 -23.85 5.41
C ILE A 15 14.07 -22.46 5.54
N LEU A 16 15.02 -22.18 4.66
CA LEU A 16 15.17 -20.84 4.11
C LEU A 16 14.36 -20.79 2.81
N THR A 17 13.03 -20.85 2.96
CA THR A 17 12.14 -20.30 1.95
C THR A 17 12.52 -18.83 1.84
N MET A 18 13.28 -18.50 0.79
CA MET A 18 13.44 -17.12 0.39
C MET A 18 12.04 -16.62 0.11
N CYS A 19 11.48 -15.80 1.01
CA CYS A 19 10.45 -14.86 0.62
C CYS A 19 11.14 -13.94 -0.39
N ALA A 20 11.12 -14.35 -1.65
CA ALA A 20 11.27 -13.43 -2.75
C ALA A 20 10.18 -12.40 -2.52
N THR A 21 10.56 -11.22 -2.05
CA THR A 21 9.70 -10.05 -2.11
C THR A 21 9.28 -9.97 -3.56
N ALA A 22 7.99 -10.12 -3.85
CA ALA A 22 7.47 -9.85 -5.18
C ALA A 22 7.95 -8.44 -5.54
N PHE A 23 8.88 -8.36 -6.48
CA PHE A 23 9.35 -7.07 -6.97
C PHE A 23 8.17 -6.52 -7.75
N GLY A 24 7.46 -5.57 -7.16
CA GLY A 24 6.44 -4.84 -7.87
C GLY A 24 7.08 -4.05 -9.01
N TYR A 25 6.37 -4.01 -10.11
CA TYR A 25 6.74 -3.29 -11.33
C TYR A 25 5.86 -2.03 -11.45
N SER A 26 5.53 -1.38 -10.33
CA SER A 26 4.74 -0.15 -10.30
C SER A 26 5.51 1.05 -9.72
N ASN A 27 5.34 2.20 -10.37
CA ASN A 27 5.71 3.51 -9.89
C ASN A 27 4.56 4.07 -9.03
N ASN A 28 4.69 3.97 -7.71
CA ASN A 28 3.73 4.56 -6.79
C ASN A 28 4.16 5.99 -6.42
N LEU A 29 3.26 6.95 -6.59
CA LEU A 29 3.51 8.38 -6.45
C LEU A 29 2.50 9.00 -5.48
N ILE A 30 2.94 10.01 -4.72
CA ILE A 30 2.08 10.89 -3.93
C ILE A 30 2.21 12.28 -4.53
N SER A 31 1.11 12.92 -4.93
CA SER A 31 1.16 14.24 -5.57
C SER A 31 1.66 15.34 -4.64
N GLU A 32 1.27 15.30 -3.37
CA GLU A 32 1.70 16.24 -2.33
C GLU A 32 1.58 15.68 -0.91
N VAL A 33 2.37 16.23 0.02
CA VAL A 33 2.26 15.94 1.46
C VAL A 33 1.53 17.09 2.13
N VAL A 34 0.28 16.86 2.52
CA VAL A 34 -0.57 17.87 3.15
C VAL A 34 -0.11 18.15 4.59
N SER A 35 -0.14 19.40 5.04
CA SER A 35 0.24 19.80 6.39
C SER A 35 -0.87 20.63 7.05
N VAL A 36 -1.43 20.14 8.15
CA VAL A 36 -2.64 20.69 8.80
C VAL A 36 -2.56 20.64 10.32
N PRO A 37 -3.25 21.50 11.07
CA PRO A 37 -3.32 21.41 12.53
C PRO A 37 -4.07 20.16 13.00
N LEU A 38 -3.80 19.72 14.23
CA LEU A 38 -4.44 18.56 14.87
C LEU A 38 -5.98 18.67 14.95
N SER A 39 -6.52 19.89 14.93
CA SER A 39 -7.96 20.19 14.97
C SER A 39 -8.68 20.13 13.62
N SER A 40 -8.01 19.71 12.54
CA SER A 40 -8.64 19.60 11.22
C SER A 40 -9.55 18.37 11.12
N GLU A 41 -10.63 18.51 10.36
CA GLU A 41 -11.59 17.44 10.05
C GLU A 41 -11.74 17.34 8.52
N ASN A 42 -12.08 16.16 7.99
CA ASN A 42 -12.32 15.94 6.55
C ASN A 42 -11.17 16.45 5.66
N VAL A 43 -9.94 16.06 5.96
CA VAL A 43 -8.73 16.53 5.27
C VAL A 43 -8.62 15.83 3.92
N GLU A 44 -8.69 16.60 2.84
CA GLU A 44 -8.30 16.17 1.49
C GLU A 44 -6.77 15.99 1.44
N LEU A 45 -6.31 14.85 0.91
CA LEU A 45 -4.90 14.53 0.73
C LEU A 45 -4.48 14.62 -0.74
N GLY A 46 -3.18 14.70 -0.98
CA GLY A 46 -2.62 14.48 -2.31
C GLY A 46 -3.02 13.12 -2.89
N THR A 47 -3.21 13.07 -4.22
CA THR A 47 -3.51 11.85 -4.96
C THR A 47 -2.43 10.81 -4.75
N ILE A 48 -2.84 9.59 -4.44
CA ILE A 48 -2.00 8.40 -4.49
C ILE A 48 -2.18 7.79 -5.88
N THR A 49 -1.13 7.81 -6.69
CA THR A 49 -1.13 7.22 -8.03
C THR A 49 -0.38 5.89 -7.98
N ILE A 50 -1.03 4.81 -8.45
CA ILE A 50 -0.45 3.50 -8.65
C ILE A 50 -0.34 3.30 -10.16
N GLN A 51 0.84 3.54 -10.71
CA GLN A 51 1.09 3.46 -12.14
C GLN A 51 2.02 2.30 -12.44
N GLU A 52 1.75 1.55 -13.50
CA GLU A 52 2.63 0.49 -14.00
C GLU A 52 3.96 1.07 -14.54
N ASP A 53 5.06 0.33 -14.45
CA ASP A 53 6.32 0.74 -15.09
C ASP A 53 6.22 0.58 -16.61
N SER A 54 6.60 1.63 -17.34
CA SER A 54 6.75 1.64 -18.80
C SER A 54 7.57 0.48 -19.40
N ALA A 55 8.46 -0.15 -18.64
CA ALA A 55 9.22 -1.32 -19.07
C ALA A 55 8.44 -2.66 -18.93
N PHE A 56 7.31 -2.64 -18.21
CA PHE A 56 6.49 -3.79 -17.81
C PHE A 56 5.00 -3.49 -18.02
N SER A 57 4.65 -2.85 -19.15
CA SER A 57 3.33 -2.22 -19.39
C SER A 57 2.18 -3.21 -19.71
N ASN A 58 2.14 -4.35 -19.02
CA ASN A 58 1.19 -5.45 -19.19
C ASN A 58 1.17 -6.43 -17.99
N ASP A 59 1.79 -6.06 -16.86
CA ASP A 59 1.92 -6.88 -15.65
C ASP A 59 0.79 -6.59 -14.64
N PHE A 60 0.07 -5.47 -14.78
CA PHE A 60 -1.24 -5.25 -14.19
C PHE A 60 -2.25 -6.16 -14.89
N VAL A 61 -3.01 -6.93 -14.10
CA VAL A 61 -3.90 -7.98 -14.61
C VAL A 61 -5.24 -7.93 -13.89
N ASP A 62 -6.33 -7.91 -14.66
CA ASP A 62 -7.70 -7.91 -14.15
C ASP A 62 -7.93 -8.94 -13.03
N GLY A 63 -8.62 -8.52 -11.97
CA GLY A 63 -8.88 -9.34 -10.79
C GLY A 63 -7.70 -9.45 -9.80
N ASN A 64 -6.53 -8.87 -10.11
CA ASN A 64 -5.43 -8.79 -9.14
C ASN A 64 -5.73 -7.73 -8.08
N ILE A 65 -5.24 -7.96 -6.85
CA ILE A 65 -5.67 -7.19 -5.67
C ILE A 65 -4.48 -6.71 -4.86
N PHE A 66 -4.45 -5.40 -4.58
CA PHE A 66 -3.57 -4.78 -3.60
C PHE A 66 -4.38 -4.10 -2.48
N ILE A 67 -3.68 -3.62 -1.46
CA ILE A 67 -4.27 -2.99 -0.28
C ILE A 67 -3.63 -1.62 -0.05
N ILE A 68 -4.46 -0.65 0.30
CA ILE A 68 -4.03 0.62 0.90
C ILE A 68 -4.47 0.65 2.36
N SER A 69 -3.57 1.01 3.27
CA SER A 69 -3.84 1.13 4.71
C SER A 69 -3.33 2.43 5.31
N LEU A 70 -4.20 3.12 6.04
CA LEU A 70 -3.88 4.25 6.89
C LEU A 70 -3.42 3.76 8.29
N PRO A 71 -2.61 4.56 9.00
CA PRO A 71 -2.28 4.30 10.39
C PRO A 71 -3.52 4.44 11.30
N ASN A 72 -3.51 3.76 12.44
CA ASN A 72 -4.67 3.63 13.35
C ASN A 72 -5.23 4.95 13.94
N SER A 73 -4.54 6.07 13.74
CA SER A 73 -4.97 7.42 14.12
C SER A 73 -5.80 8.12 13.05
N LEU A 74 -5.91 7.56 11.86
CA LEU A 74 -6.60 8.12 10.70
C LEU A 74 -7.61 7.11 10.14
N SER A 75 -8.64 7.62 9.46
CA SER A 75 -9.60 6.80 8.70
C SER A 75 -10.04 7.52 7.44
N PHE A 76 -10.29 6.79 6.37
CA PHE A 76 -10.94 7.31 5.16
C PHE A 76 -12.36 7.79 5.47
N ASP A 77 -12.73 8.93 4.91
CA ASP A 77 -14.12 9.28 4.64
C ASP A 77 -14.57 8.46 3.43
N GLN A 78 -15.47 7.50 3.66
CA GLN A 78 -15.91 6.55 2.64
C GLN A 78 -16.83 7.18 1.58
N ASP A 79 -17.50 8.28 1.92
CA ASP A 79 -18.44 8.98 1.03
C ASP A 79 -17.74 10.01 0.14
N LYS A 80 -16.52 10.44 0.51
CA LYS A 80 -15.73 11.45 -0.22
C LYS A 80 -14.44 10.95 -0.85
N THR A 81 -13.88 9.83 -0.41
CA THR A 81 -12.68 9.24 -1.03
C THR A 81 -13.04 8.63 -2.39
N ILE A 82 -12.42 9.14 -3.44
CA ILE A 82 -12.62 8.68 -4.82
C ILE A 82 -11.49 7.75 -5.22
N ILE A 83 -11.81 6.67 -5.93
CA ILE A 83 -10.86 5.77 -6.59
C ILE A 83 -11.28 5.65 -8.05
N GLU A 84 -10.34 5.92 -8.94
CA GLU A 84 -10.52 5.89 -10.40
C GLU A 84 -9.83 4.64 -10.97
N ASP A 85 -10.37 4.11 -12.07
CA ASP A 85 -9.81 2.99 -12.87
C ASP A 85 -9.56 1.68 -12.10
N ALA A 86 -10.29 1.45 -11.00
CA ALA A 86 -10.31 0.18 -10.27
C ALA A 86 -11.64 -0.05 -9.54
N GLU A 87 -11.98 -1.32 -9.28
CA GLU A 87 -12.99 -1.67 -8.28
C GLU A 87 -12.36 -1.65 -6.87
N TYR A 88 -13.14 -1.30 -5.85
CA TYR A 88 -12.63 -1.24 -4.48
C TYR A 88 -13.67 -1.57 -3.42
N ARG A 89 -13.18 -1.92 -2.23
CA ARG A 89 -14.01 -2.17 -1.05
C ARG A 89 -13.28 -1.80 0.23
N TYR A 90 -13.96 -1.07 1.12
CA TYR A 90 -13.48 -0.86 2.49
C TYR A 90 -13.49 -2.20 3.26
N VAL A 91 -12.32 -2.61 3.74
CA VAL A 91 -12.16 -3.74 4.67
C VAL A 91 -12.35 -3.25 6.11
N THR A 92 -11.85 -2.05 6.39
CA THR A 92 -12.11 -1.25 7.61
C THR A 92 -12.09 0.23 7.23
N ASN A 93 -12.46 1.11 8.15
CA ASN A 93 -12.37 2.57 7.93
C ASN A 93 -10.93 3.06 7.65
N SER A 94 -9.90 2.28 7.94
CA SER A 94 -8.49 2.61 7.66
C SER A 94 -7.86 1.72 6.58
N ARG A 95 -8.62 0.83 5.92
CA ARG A 95 -8.08 -0.14 4.96
C ARG A 95 -9.00 -0.38 3.77
N ILE A 96 -8.47 -0.14 2.57
CA ILE A 96 -9.13 -0.39 1.29
C ILE A 96 -8.46 -1.59 0.63
N GLU A 97 -9.28 -2.50 0.09
CA GLU A 97 -8.86 -3.54 -0.85
C GLU A 97 -9.25 -3.07 -2.25
N ILE A 98 -8.29 -3.01 -3.17
CA ILE A 98 -8.45 -2.47 -4.53
C ILE A 98 -8.18 -3.61 -5.53
N THR A 99 -9.12 -3.81 -6.44
CA THR A 99 -9.10 -4.83 -7.48
C THR A 99 -8.90 -4.16 -8.84
N MET A 100 -7.85 -4.56 -9.56
CA MET A 100 -7.58 -4.10 -10.91
C MET A 100 -8.68 -4.56 -11.88
N THR A 101 -9.14 -3.68 -12.75
CA THR A 101 -10.18 -3.97 -13.76
C THR A 101 -9.98 -3.13 -15.02
N ASN A 102 -10.30 -3.68 -16.19
CA ASN A 102 -10.14 -3.03 -17.50
C ASN A 102 -8.68 -2.73 -17.87
N THR A 103 -7.75 -3.54 -17.34
CA THR A 103 -6.30 -3.46 -17.64
C THR A 103 -6.01 -3.61 -19.13
N THR A 104 -4.94 -2.95 -19.59
CA THR A 104 -4.60 -2.81 -21.01
C THR A 104 -3.19 -3.31 -21.32
N PRO A 105 -2.83 -3.56 -22.60
CA PRO A 105 -1.44 -3.81 -23.01
C PRO A 105 -0.56 -2.54 -23.02
N SER A 106 -0.93 -1.52 -22.25
CA SER A 106 -0.25 -0.24 -22.14
C SER A 106 -0.24 0.20 -20.68
N VAL A 107 0.60 1.18 -20.33
CA VAL A 107 0.80 1.62 -18.94
C VAL A 107 -0.53 2.00 -18.29
N ASP A 108 -1.03 1.11 -17.44
CA ASP A 108 -2.24 1.34 -16.67
C ASP A 108 -1.93 2.24 -15.46
N THR A 109 -2.94 2.94 -14.96
CA THR A 109 -2.82 3.86 -13.83
C THR A 109 -4.09 3.87 -13.02
N ILE A 110 -3.97 3.73 -11.70
CA ILE A 110 -5.06 3.81 -10.73
C ILE A 110 -4.81 5.04 -9.87
N ALA A 111 -5.81 5.92 -9.73
CA ALA A 111 -5.74 7.11 -8.90
C ALA A 111 -6.65 6.99 -7.68
N ILE A 112 -6.12 7.28 -6.49
CA ILE A 112 -6.89 7.41 -5.26
C ILE A 112 -6.80 8.86 -4.80
N HIS A 113 -7.95 9.50 -4.59
CA HIS A 113 -8.10 10.85 -4.04
C HIS A 113 -8.64 10.70 -2.61
N PRO A 114 -7.77 10.60 -1.58
CA PRO A 114 -8.20 10.21 -0.25
C PRO A 114 -8.65 11.43 0.54
N VAL A 115 -9.85 11.33 1.12
CA VAL A 115 -10.31 12.26 2.15
C VAL A 115 -10.30 11.51 3.47
N ILE A 116 -9.74 12.13 4.52
CA ILE A 116 -9.52 11.46 5.80
C ILE A 116 -10.08 12.22 6.99
N ASN A 117 -10.39 11.45 8.05
CA ASN A 117 -10.75 11.94 9.36
C ASN A 117 -9.59 11.65 10.34
N ILE A 118 -9.21 12.66 11.12
CA ILE A 118 -8.25 12.56 12.22
C ILE A 118 -9.01 12.04 13.44
N LEU A 119 -8.54 10.94 14.05
CA LEU A 119 -9.24 10.32 15.18
C LEU A 119 -8.83 10.96 16.52
N PRO A 120 -9.67 10.90 17.58
CA PRO A 120 -9.46 11.61 18.86
C PRO A 120 -8.24 11.20 19.72
N LYS A 121 -7.28 10.45 19.15
CA LYS A 121 -6.01 10.05 19.75
C LYS A 121 -4.83 10.20 18.78
N ALA A 122 -5.00 10.97 17.70
CA ALA A 122 -3.89 11.38 16.88
C ALA A 122 -2.97 12.32 17.69
N GLU A 123 -1.67 12.25 17.40
CA GLU A 123 -0.66 13.18 17.91
C GLU A 123 -0.04 13.93 16.72
N ALA A 124 0.60 15.07 16.97
CA ALA A 124 1.34 15.78 15.92
C ALA A 124 2.49 14.93 15.38
N GLY A 125 2.70 14.92 14.06
CA GLY A 125 3.74 14.09 13.43
C GLY A 125 3.49 13.76 11.95
N ASP A 126 4.42 13.00 11.38
CA ASP A 126 4.41 12.52 9.99
C ASP A 126 3.61 11.21 9.88
N PHE A 127 2.52 11.20 9.11
CA PHE A 127 1.69 10.02 8.89
C PHE A 127 1.87 9.44 7.48
N ARG A 128 2.08 8.13 7.42
CA ARG A 128 2.38 7.39 6.18
C ARG A 128 1.25 6.46 5.82
N VAL A 129 0.87 6.44 4.54
CA VAL A 129 0.03 5.39 3.97
C VAL A 129 0.90 4.19 3.62
N LYS A 130 0.41 2.99 3.91
CA LYS A 130 1.03 1.75 3.48
C LYS A 130 0.32 1.20 2.25
N ILE A 131 1.10 0.87 1.23
CA ILE A 131 0.66 0.10 0.06
C ILE A 131 1.22 -1.31 0.23
N ASP A 132 0.35 -2.31 0.22
CA ASP A 132 0.68 -3.74 0.27
C ASP A 132 0.22 -4.37 -1.04
N GLY A 133 1.18 -4.58 -1.94
CA GLY A 133 0.96 -5.01 -3.31
C GLY A 133 0.66 -6.50 -3.47
N ARG A 134 0.73 -7.31 -2.40
CA ARG A 134 0.55 -8.77 -2.45
C ARG A 134 1.34 -9.37 -3.64
N ASP A 135 0.65 -10.01 -4.56
CA ASP A 135 1.17 -10.61 -5.79
C ASP A 135 0.71 -9.86 -7.07
N SER A 136 0.19 -8.63 -6.94
CA SER A 136 -0.51 -7.88 -8.01
C SER A 136 0.38 -7.02 -8.91
N ALA A 137 1.67 -7.35 -9.05
CA ALA A 137 2.71 -6.49 -9.65
C ALA A 137 2.85 -5.07 -9.04
N VAL A 138 2.15 -4.73 -7.95
CA VAL A 138 2.24 -3.42 -7.28
C VAL A 138 3.40 -3.41 -6.30
N THR A 139 4.20 -2.35 -6.33
CA THR A 139 5.31 -2.12 -5.41
C THR A 139 4.79 -1.91 -3.99
N THR A 140 5.25 -2.72 -3.04
CA THR A 140 4.93 -2.57 -1.62
C THR A 140 5.79 -1.46 -1.00
N GLY A 141 5.19 -0.55 -0.21
CA GLY A 141 5.92 0.57 0.39
C GLY A 141 5.11 1.42 1.38
N GLU A 142 5.79 2.39 2.01
CA GLU A 142 5.19 3.34 2.96
C GLU A 142 5.52 4.79 2.59
N TYR A 143 4.49 5.57 2.29
CA TYR A 143 4.59 6.88 1.66
C TYR A 143 4.03 7.95 2.59
N LEU A 144 4.80 9.02 2.81
CA LEU A 144 4.34 10.16 3.59
C LEU A 144 3.21 10.86 2.83
N ILE A 145 2.06 11.08 3.50
CA ILE A 145 0.87 11.71 2.92
C ILE A 145 0.42 12.95 3.70
N LEU A 146 0.74 13.01 4.99
CA LEU A 146 0.18 13.98 5.92
C LEU A 146 1.20 14.35 6.99
N ARG A 147 1.23 15.63 7.38
CA ARG A 147 1.86 16.12 8.60
C ARG A 147 0.81 16.78 9.48
N LEU A 148 0.61 16.24 10.68
CA LEU A 148 -0.20 16.90 11.69
C LEU A 148 0.69 17.84 12.51
N LEU A 149 0.30 19.11 12.52
CA LEU A 149 0.94 20.16 13.31
C LEU A 149 0.25 20.27 14.68
N PRO A 150 0.97 20.70 15.73
CA PRO A 150 0.39 20.95 17.06
C PRO A 150 -0.77 21.95 17.07
#